data_AF-A0A1Z2L5Z6-F1
#
_entry.id   AF-A0A1Z2L5Z6-F1
#
_cell.length_a   1.000
_cell.length_b   1.000
_cell.length_c   1.000
_cell.angle_alpha   90.00
_cell.angle_beta   90.00
_cell.angle_gamma   90.00
#
_symmetry.space_group_name_H-M   'P 1'
#
loop_
_entity.id
_entity.type
_entity.pdbx_description
1 polymer ?
#
loop_
_entity_poly.entity_id
_entity_poly.type
_entity_poly.pdbx_seq_one_letter_code
_entity_poly.pdbx_strand_id
1 'polypeptide(L)'
;MDPAAAATAPAPDRHAAEATPGSRPRAASLRAPRLDPYWVAGVLFVLFTALSVCRHRRMLTMSWDLGIFEQAIRAYAHLQAPVADLKGPGTNILGDHFSPVTALLAPLYRLFPSPVVLLVAQAALFALSAVPVTRLAAGLLGRKRGLAVGIAYGLSWGVQRAVDFDFHEIAFAMPLLAFSLEAVVRRRWRAAMAWALPLVLVKEDLGITVAAIGVVVLIRLRGTRREPNAAALAIGLVAFGLAFAALAFGVIIPGFNHDGSYDYWTKLGGGDGPAPTIPADTAIRTLLWLLLPTTGLLALRSPLLIVALPTLGWRFASHDDHYWGTDWHYSAVLMPVVFIALTDALTRARGSRRPWLRSYADHLPGAVLAAALALTASLPLYSLTEPDTYRVPASVRAAERLLDRIPDGATVESDVGPISRLAGRCRVLWIGDTRGLIPEYVAMRTPDGKGAADVVEDIRRLHPGTEYAVLGNEGGYTVLRRVAATAP
;
A
#
# COMPACT_ATOMS: atom_id res chain seq x y z
N MET A 1 -82.38 -65.13 11.18
CA MET A 1 -82.38 -63.70 10.86
C MET A 1 -81.18 -63.45 9.96
N ASP A 2 -81.50 -62.89 8.81
CA ASP A 2 -80.77 -62.53 7.58
C ASP A 2 -79.32 -62.94 7.25
N PRO A 3 -79.05 -63.20 5.95
CA PRO A 3 -77.76 -63.59 5.39
C PRO A 3 -77.05 -62.44 4.63
N ALA A 4 -75.90 -62.78 4.03
CA ALA A 4 -75.32 -62.15 2.83
C ALA A 4 -74.57 -60.79 3.05
N ALA A 5 -73.48 -60.44 2.37
CA ALA A 5 -72.79 -61.04 1.24
C ALA A 5 -71.34 -60.48 1.12
N ALA A 6 -70.48 -61.31 0.53
CA ALA A 6 -69.51 -61.00 -0.55
C ALA A 6 -68.32 -60.04 -0.32
N ALA A 7 -67.15 -60.70 -0.25
CA ALA A 7 -65.87 -60.43 -0.94
C ALA A 7 -65.72 -59.22 -1.88
N THR A 8 -64.56 -58.56 -1.78
CA THR A 8 -63.70 -58.18 -2.92
C THR A 8 -62.27 -57.85 -2.44
N ALA A 9 -61.28 -58.54 -3.01
CA ALA A 9 -59.89 -58.07 -3.18
C ALA A 9 -59.66 -58.04 -4.70
N PRO A 10 -58.85 -57.13 -5.28
CA PRO A 10 -57.39 -57.34 -5.26
C PRO A 10 -56.47 -56.09 -5.43
N ALA A 11 -55.18 -56.32 -5.14
CA ALA A 11 -53.99 -55.83 -5.85
C ALA A 11 -53.43 -54.38 -5.64
N PRO A 12 -52.11 -54.18 -5.87
CA PRO A 12 -51.27 -53.22 -5.15
C PRO A 12 -50.90 -51.97 -5.98
N ASP A 13 -50.86 -50.81 -5.34
CA ASP A 13 -50.34 -49.60 -5.96
C ASP A 13 -48.82 -49.47 -5.79
N ARG A 14 -48.13 -49.48 -6.93
CA ARG A 14 -46.76 -49.01 -7.11
C ARG A 14 -46.78 -47.56 -7.57
N HIS A 15 -45.76 -46.82 -7.15
CA HIS A 15 -45.29 -45.51 -7.63
C HIS A 15 -45.94 -44.23 -7.06
N ALA A 16 -45.31 -43.71 -6.02
CA ALA A 16 -44.80 -42.33 -6.07
C ALA A 16 -43.50 -42.25 -5.24
N ALA A 17 -42.38 -42.13 -5.95
CA ALA A 17 -41.10 -41.76 -5.36
C ALA A 17 -41.19 -40.31 -4.90
N GLU A 18 -41.42 -40.09 -3.61
CA GLU A 18 -41.30 -38.76 -3.03
C GLU A 18 -39.84 -38.41 -2.85
N ALA A 19 -39.43 -37.43 -3.66
CA ALA A 19 -38.11 -36.86 -3.73
C ALA A 19 -37.62 -36.39 -2.35
N THR A 20 -36.40 -36.81 -2.01
CA THR A 20 -35.54 -36.23 -0.97
C THR A 20 -35.62 -34.69 -0.96
N PRO A 21 -36.06 -34.07 0.15
CA PRO A 21 -35.93 -32.63 0.32
C PRO A 21 -34.45 -32.28 0.38
N GLY A 22 -34.02 -31.56 -0.64
CA GLY A 22 -32.65 -31.19 -0.90
C GLY A 22 -31.92 -30.62 0.31
N SER A 23 -30.69 -31.09 0.42
CA SER A 23 -29.56 -30.49 1.11
C SER A 23 -29.60 -28.95 1.04
N ARG A 24 -30.02 -28.31 2.13
CA ARG A 24 -29.54 -26.97 2.45
C ARG A 24 -28.23 -27.15 3.20
N PRO A 25 -27.05 -26.78 2.66
CA PRO A 25 -25.94 -26.44 3.54
C PRO A 25 -26.39 -25.18 4.28
N ARG A 26 -26.91 -25.37 5.50
CA ARG A 26 -26.98 -24.32 6.51
C ARG A 26 -25.62 -23.62 6.47
N ALA A 27 -25.62 -22.31 6.32
CA ALA A 27 -24.46 -21.48 6.59
C ALA A 27 -24.00 -21.81 8.01
N ALA A 28 -23.09 -22.77 8.13
CA ALA A 28 -22.38 -23.04 9.37
C ALA A 28 -21.76 -21.70 9.73
N SER A 29 -22.22 -21.11 10.82
CA SER A 29 -21.63 -19.90 11.38
C SER A 29 -20.12 -20.19 11.48
N LEU A 30 -19.33 -19.60 10.58
CA LEU A 30 -17.90 -19.80 10.57
C LEU A 30 -17.40 -19.33 11.94
N ARG A 31 -17.07 -20.27 12.85
CA ARG A 31 -16.44 -19.92 14.12
C ARG A 31 -15.05 -19.43 13.75
N ALA A 32 -14.89 -18.11 13.62
CA ALA A 32 -13.59 -17.51 13.39
C ALA A 32 -12.63 -17.97 14.49
N PRO A 33 -11.36 -18.31 14.18
CA PRO A 33 -10.37 -18.49 15.24
C PRO A 33 -10.32 -17.22 16.07
N ARG A 34 -10.46 -17.37 17.39
CA ARG A 34 -10.73 -16.22 18.26
C ARG A 34 -9.59 -15.21 18.26
N LEU A 35 -8.34 -15.67 18.30
CA LEU A 35 -7.17 -14.81 18.47
C LEU A 35 -6.13 -14.88 17.34
N ASP A 36 -6.12 -15.94 16.53
CA ASP A 36 -5.07 -16.16 15.51
C ASP A 36 -4.85 -14.96 14.56
N PRO A 37 -5.88 -14.32 13.99
CA PRO A 37 -5.68 -13.16 13.10
C PRO A 37 -4.99 -11.99 13.80
N TYR A 38 -5.25 -11.81 15.10
CA TYR A 38 -4.67 -10.76 15.91
C TYR A 38 -3.23 -11.08 16.32
N TRP A 39 -2.91 -12.35 16.56
CA TRP A 39 -1.53 -12.78 16.77
C TRP A 39 -0.68 -12.59 15.51
N VAL A 40 -1.20 -12.96 14.33
CA VAL A 40 -0.52 -12.72 13.06
C VAL A 40 -0.28 -11.22 12.88
N ALA A 41 -1.29 -10.38 13.06
CA ALA A 41 -1.14 -8.92 12.99
C ALA A 41 -0.13 -8.39 14.02
N GLY A 42 -0.18 -8.84 15.28
CA GLY A 42 0.73 -8.39 16.33
C GLY A 42 2.20 -8.74 16.03
N VAL A 43 2.47 -9.95 15.54
CA VAL A 43 3.83 -10.34 15.12
C VAL A 43 4.29 -9.53 13.92
N LEU A 44 3.44 -9.35 12.90
CA LEU A 44 3.79 -8.54 11.72
C LEU A 44 4.05 -7.08 12.09
N PHE A 45 3.27 -6.51 13.01
CA PHE A 45 3.50 -5.16 13.52
C PHE A 45 4.90 -5.03 14.12
N VAL A 46 5.28 -5.96 15.01
CA VAL A 46 6.61 -5.96 15.64
C VAL A 46 7.72 -6.08 14.58
N LEU A 47 7.58 -7.01 13.62
CA LEU A 47 8.57 -7.22 12.57
C LEU A 47 8.72 -5.99 11.66
N PHE A 48 7.61 -5.42 11.18
CA PHE A 48 7.64 -4.26 10.30
C PHE A 48 8.15 -3.00 11.02
N THR A 49 7.73 -2.78 12.27
CA THR A 49 8.28 -1.68 13.08
C THR A 49 9.78 -1.86 13.32
N ALA A 50 10.22 -3.07 13.70
CA ALA A 50 11.65 -3.34 13.90
C ALA A 50 12.46 -3.06 12.64
N LEU A 51 11.98 -3.52 11.47
CA LEU A 51 12.63 -3.29 10.19
C LEU A 51 12.74 -1.79 9.87
N SER A 52 11.62 -1.07 9.83
CA SER A 52 11.61 0.35 9.46
C SER A 52 12.40 1.21 10.46
N VAL A 53 12.30 0.95 11.77
CA VAL A 53 13.05 1.70 12.78
C VAL A 53 14.54 1.41 12.71
N CYS A 54 14.96 0.15 12.52
CA CYS A 54 16.38 -0.17 12.40
C CYS A 54 16.99 0.45 11.14
N ARG A 55 16.27 0.42 10.01
CA ARG A 55 16.68 1.13 8.78
C ARG A 55 16.80 2.63 9.01
N HIS A 56 15.81 3.25 9.64
CA HIS A 56 15.85 4.66 9.98
C HIS A 56 17.05 5.01 10.86
N ARG A 57 17.30 4.27 11.94
CA ARG A 57 18.46 4.48 12.84
C ARG A 57 19.81 4.30 12.15
N ARG A 58 19.87 3.59 11.03
CA ARG A 58 21.08 3.38 10.22
C ARG A 58 21.19 4.34 9.04
N MET A 59 20.28 5.32 8.93
CA MET A 59 20.15 6.24 7.77
C MET A 59 20.02 5.48 6.43
N LEU A 60 19.31 4.37 6.44
CA LEU A 60 18.99 3.56 5.24
C LEU A 60 17.63 3.87 4.63
N THR A 61 16.90 4.86 5.19
CA THR A 61 15.62 5.34 4.67
C THR A 61 15.83 6.04 3.32
N MET A 62 14.95 5.77 2.37
CA MET A 62 14.88 6.42 1.06
C MET A 62 14.17 7.77 1.26
N SER A 63 14.84 8.70 1.96
CA SER A 63 14.12 9.71 2.75
C SER A 63 13.46 10.87 2.01
N TRP A 64 13.44 10.83 0.67
CA TRP A 64 12.73 11.80 -0.15
C TRP A 64 11.23 11.81 0.14
N ASP A 65 10.53 10.69 -0.10
CA ASP A 65 9.08 10.60 0.12
C ASP A 65 8.73 10.71 1.60
N LEU A 66 9.51 10.08 2.48
CA LEU A 66 9.34 10.19 3.92
C LEU A 66 9.40 11.65 4.40
N GLY A 67 10.33 12.44 3.86
CA GLY A 67 10.45 13.88 4.15
C GLY A 67 9.28 14.69 3.62
N ILE A 68 8.79 14.39 2.41
CA ILE A 68 7.62 15.05 1.82
C ILE A 68 6.38 14.82 2.70
N PHE A 69 6.11 13.57 3.07
CA PHE A 69 4.99 13.25 3.96
C PHE A 69 5.17 13.84 5.36
N GLU A 70 6.39 13.87 5.89
CA GLU A 70 6.68 14.51 7.16
C GLU A 70 6.36 16.00 7.13
N GLN A 71 6.77 16.74 6.08
CA GLN A 71 6.45 18.16 5.94
C GLN A 71 4.93 18.40 5.89
N ALA A 72 4.21 17.63 5.07
CA ALA A 72 2.76 17.72 4.96
C ALA A 72 2.04 17.42 6.29
N ILE A 73 2.41 16.33 6.98
CA ILE A 73 1.79 15.91 8.24
C ILE A 73 2.15 16.88 9.37
N ARG A 74 3.38 17.41 9.39
CA ARG A 74 3.80 18.45 10.33
C ARG A 74 2.96 19.71 10.16
N ALA A 75 2.67 20.12 8.93
CA ALA A 75 1.78 21.25 8.66
C ALA A 75 0.35 20.98 9.15
N TYR A 76 -0.23 19.80 8.87
CA TYR A 76 -1.53 19.42 9.43
C TYR A 76 -1.55 19.42 10.96
N ALA A 77 -0.46 18.99 11.61
CA ALA A 77 -0.32 18.99 13.07
C ALA A 77 -0.36 20.40 13.69
N HIS A 78 -0.13 21.43 12.87
CA HIS A 78 -0.21 22.85 13.24
C HIS A 78 -1.40 23.57 12.59
N LEU A 79 -2.35 22.83 12.00
CA LEU A 79 -3.52 23.36 11.29
C LEU A 79 -3.16 24.32 10.14
N GLN A 80 -2.06 24.03 9.46
CA GLN A 80 -1.57 24.78 8.30
C GLN A 80 -1.85 24.02 7.00
N ALA A 81 -1.78 24.73 5.87
CA ALA A 81 -1.83 24.11 4.55
C ALA A 81 -0.65 23.13 4.40
N PRO A 82 -0.86 21.95 3.78
CA PRO A 82 0.14 20.89 3.70
C PRO A 82 1.19 21.20 2.63
N VAL A 83 2.10 22.12 2.95
CA VAL A 83 3.20 22.51 2.09
C VAL A 83 4.36 21.52 2.24
N ALA A 84 4.87 21.04 1.11
CA ALA A 84 6.07 20.23 1.03
C ALA A 84 7.12 20.96 0.20
N ASP A 85 7.96 21.76 0.87
CA ASP A 85 9.04 22.52 0.24
C ASP A 85 10.08 21.63 -0.48
N LEU A 86 10.13 20.34 -0.16
CA LEU A 86 10.92 19.36 -0.90
C LEU A 86 10.45 19.20 -2.35
N LYS A 87 9.15 19.38 -2.64
CA LYS A 87 8.59 19.40 -4.01
C LYS A 87 8.70 20.79 -4.67
N GLY A 88 9.65 21.59 -4.20
CA GLY A 88 9.79 23.00 -4.55
C GLY A 88 9.09 23.90 -3.52
N PRO A 89 9.68 25.07 -3.20
CA PRO A 89 9.15 25.96 -2.18
C PRO A 89 7.69 26.35 -2.39
N GLY A 90 6.90 26.23 -1.32
CA GLY A 90 5.48 26.60 -1.30
C GLY A 90 4.54 25.60 -1.98
N THR A 91 5.04 24.48 -2.50
CA THR A 91 4.21 23.48 -3.18
C THR A 91 3.22 22.83 -2.20
N ASN A 92 1.92 22.91 -2.52
CA ASN A 92 0.87 22.22 -1.76
C ASN A 92 0.78 20.76 -2.22
N ILE A 93 0.96 19.81 -1.29
CA ILE A 93 1.04 18.39 -1.65
C ILE A 93 -0.27 17.85 -2.27
N LEU A 94 -1.42 18.47 -1.99
CA LEU A 94 -2.70 18.09 -2.59
C LEU A 94 -2.75 18.39 -4.10
N GLY A 95 -1.85 19.24 -4.59
CA GLY A 95 -1.61 19.50 -6.02
C GLY A 95 -0.65 18.51 -6.68
N ASP A 96 -0.07 17.59 -5.91
CA ASP A 96 0.77 16.49 -6.41
C ASP A 96 0.02 15.16 -6.30
N HIS A 97 -0.39 14.81 -5.08
CA HIS A 97 -1.23 13.65 -4.78
C HIS A 97 -2.38 14.06 -3.85
N PHE A 98 -3.61 13.74 -4.25
CA PHE A 98 -4.76 13.98 -3.39
C PHE A 98 -4.87 12.88 -2.33
N SER A 99 -4.21 13.13 -1.19
CA SER A 99 -4.06 12.17 -0.09
C SER A 99 -4.40 12.75 1.30
N PRO A 100 -5.54 13.44 1.48
CA PRO A 100 -5.89 14.11 2.74
C PRO A 100 -6.05 13.15 3.94
N VAL A 101 -6.16 11.83 3.72
CA VAL A 101 -6.17 10.83 4.81
C VAL A 101 -4.95 10.93 5.71
N THR A 102 -3.81 11.40 5.19
CA THR A 102 -2.55 11.55 5.95
C THR A 102 -2.69 12.50 7.13
N ALA A 103 -3.64 13.44 7.09
CA ALA A 103 -3.99 14.31 8.21
C ALA A 103 -4.41 13.53 9.47
N LEU A 104 -4.86 12.27 9.36
CA LEU A 104 -5.16 11.42 10.52
C LEU A 104 -3.93 11.12 11.39
N LEU A 105 -2.71 11.25 10.86
CA LEU A 105 -1.47 11.10 11.64
C LEU A 105 -1.05 12.38 12.35
N ALA A 106 -1.65 13.52 12.03
CA ALA A 106 -1.27 14.81 12.58
C ALA A 106 -1.32 14.87 14.12
N PRO A 107 -2.35 14.33 14.82
CA PRO A 107 -2.36 14.31 16.29
C PRO A 107 -1.22 13.46 16.89
N LEU A 108 -0.88 12.35 16.25
CA LEU A 108 0.22 11.48 16.70
C LEU A 108 1.57 12.16 16.49
N TYR A 109 1.77 12.78 15.33
CA TYR A 109 2.97 13.56 15.05
C TYR A 109 3.10 14.79 15.97
N ARG A 110 1.98 15.41 16.35
CA ARG A 110 1.97 16.52 17.31
C ARG A 110 2.51 16.10 18.68
N LEU A 111 2.18 14.89 19.14
CA LEU A 111 2.66 14.33 20.40
C LEU A 111 4.11 13.84 20.31
N PHE A 112 4.51 13.32 19.15
CA PHE A 112 5.83 12.76 18.91
C PHE A 112 6.37 13.26 17.55
N PRO A 113 6.96 14.46 17.47
CA PRO A 113 7.37 15.09 16.21
C PRO A 113 8.61 14.39 15.63
N SER A 114 8.39 13.26 14.97
CA SER A 114 9.42 12.40 14.41
C SER A 114 8.88 11.62 13.21
N PRO A 115 9.70 11.41 12.15
CA PRO A 115 9.30 10.58 11.02
C PRO A 115 9.11 9.10 11.41
N VAL A 116 9.67 8.68 12.55
CA VAL A 116 9.44 7.33 13.10
C VAL A 116 7.96 7.06 13.38
N VAL A 117 7.18 8.09 13.74
CA VAL A 117 5.72 7.93 13.95
C VAL A 117 5.03 7.47 12.67
N LEU A 118 5.41 8.03 11.53
CA LEU A 118 4.85 7.67 10.22
C LEU A 118 5.22 6.22 9.89
N LEU A 119 6.48 5.82 10.09
CA LEU A 119 6.94 4.45 9.88
C LEU A 119 6.19 3.43 10.76
N VAL A 120 6.00 3.75 12.04
CA VAL A 120 5.24 2.90 12.98
C VAL A 120 3.76 2.83 12.60
N ALA A 121 3.16 3.95 12.17
CA ALA A 121 1.78 3.99 11.73
C ALA A 121 1.55 3.14 10.47
N GLN A 122 2.44 3.21 9.48
CA GLN A 122 2.39 2.32 8.31
C GLN A 122 2.52 0.85 8.71
N ALA A 123 3.47 0.50 9.58
CA ALA A 123 3.62 -0.85 10.09
C ALA A 123 2.32 -1.36 10.76
N ALA A 124 1.65 -0.50 11.54
CA ALA A 124 0.38 -0.83 12.19
C ALA A 124 -0.76 -1.05 11.17
N LEU A 125 -0.86 -0.21 10.14
CA LEU A 125 -1.90 -0.32 9.11
C LEU A 125 -1.73 -1.57 8.23
N PHE A 126 -0.49 -1.89 7.84
CA PHE A 126 -0.16 -3.12 7.11
C PHE A 126 -0.35 -4.38 7.97
N ALA A 127 -0.05 -4.32 9.26
CA ALA A 127 -0.35 -5.41 10.18
C ALA A 127 -1.87 -5.60 10.35
N LEU A 128 -2.62 -4.51 10.48
CA LEU A 128 -4.07 -4.51 10.63
C LEU A 128 -4.77 -5.14 9.42
N SER A 129 -4.27 -4.92 8.21
CA SER A 129 -4.84 -5.53 6.99
C SER A 129 -4.68 -7.05 6.94
N ALA A 130 -3.75 -7.64 7.71
CA ALA A 130 -3.64 -9.10 7.83
C ALA A 130 -4.81 -9.72 8.62
N VAL A 131 -5.49 -8.94 9.47
CA VAL A 131 -6.63 -9.42 10.27
C VAL A 131 -7.77 -9.94 9.38
N PRO A 132 -8.38 -9.14 8.48
CA PRO A 132 -9.46 -9.62 7.62
C PRO A 132 -9.01 -10.76 6.68
N VAL A 133 -7.78 -10.74 6.17
CA VAL A 133 -7.23 -11.81 5.31
C VAL A 133 -7.17 -13.13 6.07
N THR A 134 -6.51 -13.15 7.23
CA THR A 134 -6.36 -14.35 8.08
C THR A 134 -7.70 -14.84 8.59
N ARG A 135 -8.55 -13.91 9.05
CA ARG A 135 -9.88 -14.21 9.60
C ARG A 135 -10.81 -14.83 8.55
N LEU A 136 -10.82 -14.28 7.34
CA LEU A 136 -11.61 -14.83 6.23
C LEU A 136 -11.10 -16.22 5.84
N ALA A 137 -9.80 -16.36 5.61
CA ALA A 137 -9.19 -17.62 5.19
C ALA A 137 -9.40 -18.72 6.24
N ALA A 138 -9.23 -18.42 7.53
CA ALA A 138 -9.47 -19.39 8.58
C ALA A 138 -10.95 -19.77 8.71
N GLY A 139 -11.85 -18.80 8.53
CA GLY A 139 -13.28 -19.05 8.51
C GLY A 139 -13.68 -20.02 7.40
N LEU A 140 -13.14 -19.85 6.19
CA LEU A 140 -13.53 -20.65 5.01
C LEU A 140 -12.74 -21.96 4.85
N LEU A 141 -11.48 -21.99 5.29
CA LEU A 141 -10.54 -23.08 4.99
C LEU A 141 -10.13 -23.89 6.22
N GLY A 142 -10.47 -23.42 7.42
CA GLY A 142 -10.04 -23.96 8.71
C GLY A 142 -8.75 -23.31 9.23
N ARG A 143 -8.51 -23.46 10.54
CA ARG A 143 -7.45 -22.77 11.30
C ARG A 143 -6.06 -22.80 10.63
N LYS A 144 -5.55 -24.01 10.33
CA LYS A 144 -4.18 -24.20 9.79
C LYS A 144 -3.97 -23.51 8.45
N ARG A 145 -4.92 -23.68 7.51
CA ARG A 145 -4.85 -23.05 6.19
C ARG A 145 -5.06 -21.55 6.27
N GLY A 146 -5.92 -21.08 7.17
CA GLY A 146 -6.11 -19.66 7.42
C GLY A 146 -4.85 -18.97 7.94
N LEU A 147 -4.17 -19.58 8.92
CA LEU A 147 -2.87 -19.13 9.40
C LEU A 147 -1.84 -19.10 8.26
N ALA A 148 -1.78 -20.14 7.44
CA ALA A 148 -0.85 -20.20 6.31
C ALA A 148 -1.06 -19.04 5.32
N VAL A 149 -2.31 -18.76 4.93
CA VAL A 149 -2.65 -17.62 4.07
C VAL A 149 -2.34 -16.28 4.73
N GLY A 150 -2.65 -16.13 6.02
CA GLY A 150 -2.40 -14.90 6.78
C GLY A 150 -0.91 -14.56 6.92
N ILE A 151 -0.09 -15.55 7.27
CA ILE A 151 1.36 -15.41 7.37
C ILE A 151 1.95 -15.14 5.98
N ALA A 152 1.52 -15.87 4.95
CA ALA A 152 2.01 -15.65 3.59
C ALA A 152 1.64 -14.26 3.05
N TYR A 153 0.48 -13.72 3.42
CA TYR A 153 0.10 -12.34 3.11
C TYR A 153 1.06 -11.33 3.74
N GLY A 154 1.33 -11.45 5.04
CA GLY A 154 2.25 -10.54 5.73
C GLY A 154 3.69 -10.64 5.22
N LEU A 155 4.13 -11.85 4.87
CA LEU A 155 5.45 -12.10 4.29
C LEU A 155 5.51 -11.91 2.77
N SER A 156 4.42 -11.49 2.13
CA SER A 156 4.41 -11.31 0.69
C SER A 156 5.37 -10.22 0.26
N TRP A 157 5.99 -10.40 -0.91
CA TRP A 157 7.02 -9.48 -1.42
C TRP A 157 6.52 -8.03 -1.53
N GLY A 158 5.28 -7.81 -1.96
CA GLY A 158 4.76 -6.44 -2.11
C GLY A 158 4.52 -5.73 -0.78
N VAL A 159 4.20 -6.47 0.30
CA VAL A 159 4.12 -5.89 1.64
C VAL A 159 5.52 -5.56 2.13
N GLN A 160 6.47 -6.49 2.02
CA GLN A 160 7.85 -6.26 2.50
C GLN A 160 8.54 -5.11 1.77
N ARG A 161 8.39 -5.00 0.44
CA ARG A 161 8.97 -3.92 -0.35
C ARG A 161 8.39 -2.55 -0.01
N ALA A 162 7.10 -2.47 0.31
CA ALA A 162 6.50 -1.23 0.76
C ALA A 162 6.95 -0.83 2.17
N VAL A 163 7.21 -1.79 3.07
CA VAL A 163 7.79 -1.50 4.40
C VAL A 163 9.23 -0.97 4.29
N ASP A 164 9.99 -1.48 3.32
CA ASP A 164 11.38 -1.11 3.07
C ASP A 164 11.55 0.27 2.41
N PHE A 165 10.56 0.68 1.61
CA PHE A 165 10.57 1.95 0.89
C PHE A 165 10.10 3.17 1.72
N ASP A 166 9.74 2.97 2.99
CA ASP A 166 9.24 3.99 3.92
C ASP A 166 7.76 4.39 3.71
N PHE A 167 7.31 5.42 4.46
CA PHE A 167 5.90 5.76 4.61
C PHE A 167 5.25 6.28 3.32
N HIS A 168 4.10 5.72 2.97
CA HIS A 168 3.24 6.18 1.89
C HIS A 168 1.77 6.16 2.33
N GLU A 169 0.97 7.09 1.81
CA GLU A 169 -0.47 7.21 2.04
C GLU A 169 -1.24 5.91 1.74
N ILE A 170 -0.75 5.10 0.78
CA ILE A 170 -1.34 3.80 0.44
C ILE A 170 -1.39 2.81 1.63
N ALA A 171 -0.65 3.09 2.72
CA ALA A 171 -0.79 2.38 3.99
C ALA A 171 -2.22 2.35 4.50
N PHE A 172 -2.97 3.44 4.33
CA PHE A 172 -4.38 3.49 4.72
C PHE A 172 -5.28 2.64 3.82
N ALA A 173 -4.94 2.47 2.54
CA ALA A 173 -5.71 1.65 1.61
C ALA A 173 -5.67 0.16 1.97
N MET A 174 -4.55 -0.31 2.54
CA MET A 174 -4.34 -1.74 2.86
C MET A 174 -5.45 -2.33 3.74
N PRO A 175 -5.75 -1.82 4.94
CA PRO A 175 -6.82 -2.35 5.77
C PRO A 175 -8.20 -2.08 5.17
N LEU A 176 -8.43 -0.93 4.54
CA LEU A 176 -9.70 -0.57 3.90
C LEU A 176 -10.09 -1.58 2.80
N LEU A 177 -9.15 -1.88 1.89
CA LEU A 177 -9.32 -2.89 0.86
C LEU A 177 -9.56 -4.27 1.48
N ALA A 178 -8.76 -4.66 2.47
CA ALA A 178 -8.86 -5.98 3.05
C ALA A 178 -10.20 -6.21 3.78
N PHE A 179 -10.68 -5.24 4.57
CA PHE A 179 -11.99 -5.30 5.22
C PHE A 179 -13.14 -5.22 4.22
N SER A 180 -13.03 -4.36 3.20
CA SER A 180 -14.05 -4.23 2.15
C SER A 180 -14.23 -5.56 1.41
N LEU A 181 -13.14 -6.15 0.93
CA LEU A 181 -13.19 -7.39 0.15
C LEU A 181 -13.58 -8.61 1.02
N GLU A 182 -13.19 -8.65 2.29
CA GLU A 182 -13.73 -9.65 3.22
C GLU A 182 -15.25 -9.53 3.33
N ALA A 183 -15.77 -8.31 3.45
CA ALA A 183 -17.20 -8.06 3.49
C ALA A 183 -17.90 -8.44 2.17
N VAL A 184 -17.27 -8.21 1.01
CA VAL A 184 -17.77 -8.69 -0.30
C VAL A 184 -17.91 -10.21 -0.31
N VAL A 185 -16.86 -10.94 0.10
CA VAL A 185 -16.90 -12.42 0.14
C VAL A 185 -17.98 -12.92 1.09
N ARG A 186 -18.17 -12.25 2.24
CA ARG A 186 -19.20 -12.57 3.23
C ARG A 186 -20.59 -12.03 2.88
N ARG A 187 -20.78 -11.39 1.72
CA ARG A 187 -22.04 -10.76 1.28
C ARG A 187 -22.59 -9.71 2.26
N ARG A 188 -21.71 -9.00 2.96
CA ARG A 188 -22.06 -7.88 3.84
C ARG A 188 -21.94 -6.57 3.07
N TRP A 189 -22.84 -6.35 2.12
CA TRP A 189 -22.71 -5.29 1.11
C TRP A 189 -22.52 -3.89 1.69
N ARG A 190 -23.32 -3.51 2.70
CA ARG A 190 -23.20 -2.20 3.36
C ARG A 190 -21.83 -2.00 4.01
N ALA A 191 -21.29 -3.03 4.65
CA ALA A 191 -19.96 -2.98 5.23
C ALA A 191 -18.88 -2.90 4.15
N ALA A 192 -19.02 -3.67 3.06
CA ALA A 192 -18.08 -3.60 1.93
C ALA A 192 -18.00 -2.18 1.36
N MET A 193 -19.15 -1.53 1.17
CA MET A 193 -19.25 -0.14 0.71
C MET A 193 -18.67 0.85 1.73
N ALA A 194 -19.03 0.72 3.01
CA ALA A 194 -18.52 1.61 4.06
C ALA A 194 -16.99 1.59 4.17
N TRP A 195 -16.37 0.42 3.99
CA TRP A 195 -14.90 0.29 3.96
C TRP A 195 -14.28 0.75 2.63
N ALA A 196 -15.02 0.69 1.52
CA ALA A 196 -14.53 1.13 0.21
C ALA A 196 -14.55 2.67 0.07
N LEU A 197 -15.63 3.33 0.53
CA LEU A 197 -15.80 4.78 0.39
C LEU A 197 -14.58 5.64 0.78
N PRO A 198 -13.95 5.44 1.96
CA PRO A 198 -12.81 6.29 2.37
C PRO A 198 -11.56 6.10 1.51
N LEU A 199 -11.48 5.10 0.63
CA LEU A 199 -10.34 4.95 -0.30
C LEU A 199 -10.13 6.18 -1.18
N VAL A 200 -11.19 6.91 -1.51
CA VAL A 200 -11.11 8.13 -2.32
C VAL A 200 -10.33 9.27 -1.64
N LEU A 201 -10.19 9.21 -0.32
CA LEU A 201 -9.40 10.17 0.48
C LEU A 201 -7.95 9.71 0.66
N VAL A 202 -7.63 8.47 0.26
CA VAL A 202 -6.31 7.90 0.41
C VAL A 202 -5.41 8.33 -0.74
N LYS A 203 -5.88 8.14 -1.98
CA LYS A 203 -5.15 8.51 -3.19
C LYS A 203 -6.15 8.71 -4.33
N GLU A 204 -5.86 9.65 -5.22
CA GLU A 204 -6.74 10.07 -6.32
C GLU A 204 -7.18 8.94 -7.26
N ASP A 205 -6.31 7.98 -7.56
CA ASP A 205 -6.61 6.86 -8.45
C ASP A 205 -7.53 5.80 -7.81
N LEU A 206 -7.61 5.78 -6.47
CA LEU A 206 -8.40 4.79 -5.75
C LEU A 206 -9.92 5.01 -5.89
N GLY A 207 -10.37 6.16 -6.42
CA GLY A 207 -11.76 6.32 -6.88
C GLY A 207 -12.17 5.28 -7.93
N ILE A 208 -11.26 4.94 -8.85
CA ILE A 208 -11.48 3.89 -9.84
C ILE A 208 -11.53 2.50 -9.18
N THR A 209 -10.71 2.29 -8.14
CA THR A 209 -10.74 1.07 -7.31
C THR A 209 -12.06 0.92 -6.55
N VAL A 210 -12.61 2.02 -6.01
CA VAL A 210 -13.96 2.04 -5.40
C VAL A 210 -15.02 1.61 -6.41
N ALA A 211 -14.95 2.12 -7.63
CA ALA A 211 -15.86 1.72 -8.69
C ALA A 211 -15.70 0.23 -9.05
N ALA A 212 -14.47 -0.27 -9.13
CA ALA A 212 -14.21 -1.69 -9.37
C ALA A 212 -14.81 -2.59 -8.28
N ILE A 213 -14.76 -2.19 -6.99
CA ILE A 213 -15.43 -2.90 -5.89
C ILE A 213 -16.95 -2.93 -6.11
N GLY A 214 -17.55 -1.81 -6.52
CA GLY A 214 -18.97 -1.73 -6.87
C GLY A 214 -19.35 -2.68 -8.00
N VAL A 215 -18.55 -2.76 -9.07
CA VAL A 215 -18.72 -3.72 -10.17
C VAL A 215 -18.66 -5.16 -9.67
N VAL A 216 -17.71 -5.49 -8.80
CA VAL A 216 -17.62 -6.85 -8.23
C VAL A 216 -18.86 -7.19 -7.39
N VAL A 217 -19.39 -6.24 -6.61
CA VAL A 217 -20.65 -6.45 -5.87
C VAL A 217 -21.79 -6.74 -6.85
N LEU A 218 -21.93 -5.98 -7.94
CA LEU A 218 -22.94 -6.23 -8.97
C LEU A 218 -22.81 -7.62 -9.61
N ILE A 219 -21.59 -8.06 -9.92
CA ILE A 219 -21.32 -9.42 -10.44
C ILE A 219 -21.78 -10.48 -9.44
N ARG A 220 -21.52 -10.28 -8.14
CA ARG A 220 -21.90 -11.22 -7.08
C ARG A 220 -23.41 -11.29 -6.84
N LEU A 221 -24.15 -10.25 -7.19
CA LEU A 221 -25.61 -10.18 -7.07
C LEU A 221 -26.36 -10.91 -8.20
N ARG A 222 -25.73 -11.16 -9.36
CA ARG A 222 -26.36 -11.80 -10.54
C ARG A 222 -26.90 -13.22 -10.31
N GLY A 223 -26.54 -13.88 -9.20
CA GLY A 223 -26.96 -15.25 -8.87
C GLY A 223 -27.76 -15.41 -7.57
N THR A 224 -28.21 -14.32 -6.95
CA THR A 224 -29.00 -14.33 -5.71
C THR A 224 -30.43 -13.84 -5.94
N ARG A 225 -31.35 -14.11 -5.01
CA ARG A 225 -32.66 -13.42 -4.97
C ARG A 225 -32.43 -11.93 -5.17
N ARG A 226 -33.26 -11.25 -5.99
CA ARG A 226 -33.10 -9.82 -6.30
C ARG A 226 -32.97 -9.03 -5.00
N GLU A 227 -31.78 -8.52 -4.71
CA GLU A 227 -31.51 -7.55 -3.63
C GLU A 227 -31.40 -6.16 -4.27
N PRO A 228 -32.53 -5.53 -4.66
CA PRO A 228 -32.51 -4.29 -5.45
C PRO A 228 -31.78 -3.16 -4.72
N ASN A 229 -31.90 -3.09 -3.40
CA ASN A 229 -31.21 -2.09 -2.59
C ASN A 229 -29.68 -2.25 -2.64
N ALA A 230 -29.17 -3.49 -2.62
CA ALA A 230 -27.74 -3.73 -2.73
C ALA A 230 -27.22 -3.41 -4.14
N ALA A 231 -28.01 -3.71 -5.17
CA ALA A 231 -27.68 -3.34 -6.55
C ALA A 231 -27.65 -1.82 -6.75
N ALA A 232 -28.66 -1.09 -6.26
CA ALA A 232 -28.72 0.36 -6.32
C ALA A 232 -27.53 1.00 -5.59
N LEU A 233 -27.21 0.52 -4.38
CA LEU A 233 -26.03 0.99 -3.64
C LEU A 233 -24.73 0.71 -4.39
N ALA A 234 -24.61 -0.44 -5.06
CA ALA A 234 -23.41 -0.79 -5.81
C ALA A 234 -23.26 0.06 -7.07
N ILE A 235 -24.35 0.35 -7.78
CA ILE A 235 -24.37 1.32 -8.90
C ILE A 235 -23.98 2.71 -8.39
N GLY A 236 -24.54 3.14 -7.25
CA GLY A 236 -24.17 4.39 -6.59
C GLY A 236 -22.69 4.45 -6.24
N LEU A 237 -22.11 3.35 -5.74
CA LEU A 237 -20.67 3.26 -5.44
C LEU A 237 -19.80 3.36 -6.70
N VAL A 238 -20.22 2.74 -7.81
CA VAL A 238 -19.56 2.89 -9.13
C VAL A 238 -19.58 4.34 -9.58
N ALA A 239 -20.75 4.96 -9.61
CA ALA A 239 -20.92 6.35 -10.02
C ALA A 239 -20.11 7.29 -9.13
N PHE A 240 -20.16 7.11 -7.82
CA PHE A 240 -19.38 7.90 -6.86
C PHE A 240 -17.88 7.77 -7.08
N GLY A 241 -17.35 6.54 -7.20
CA GLY A 241 -15.92 6.32 -7.39
C GLY A 241 -15.38 6.97 -8.67
N LEU A 242 -16.11 6.82 -9.79
CA LEU A 242 -15.75 7.43 -11.07
C LEU A 242 -15.87 8.97 -11.03
N ALA A 243 -16.96 9.49 -10.46
CA ALA A 243 -17.16 10.93 -10.33
C ALA A 243 -16.09 11.57 -9.45
N PHE A 244 -15.71 10.91 -8.35
CA PHE A 244 -14.65 11.40 -7.47
C PHE A 244 -13.29 11.38 -8.15
N ALA A 245 -12.94 10.31 -8.87
CA ALA A 245 -11.69 10.27 -9.64
C ALA A 245 -11.63 11.42 -10.66
N ALA A 246 -12.72 11.65 -11.41
CA ALA A 246 -12.82 12.76 -12.35
C ALA A 246 -12.68 14.13 -11.65
N LEU A 247 -13.30 14.31 -10.48
CA LEU A 247 -13.18 15.51 -9.67
C LEU A 247 -11.73 15.71 -9.17
N ALA A 248 -11.09 14.66 -8.68
CA ALA A 248 -9.72 14.72 -8.16
C ALA A 248 -8.73 15.12 -9.26
N PHE A 249 -8.74 14.42 -10.40
CA PHE A 249 -7.84 14.68 -11.51
C PHE A 249 -8.14 15.96 -12.27
N GLY A 250 -9.42 16.32 -12.41
CA GLY A 250 -9.85 17.45 -13.26
C GLY A 250 -9.99 18.78 -12.53
N VAL A 251 -10.14 18.76 -11.20
CA VAL A 251 -10.45 19.98 -10.43
C VAL A 251 -9.56 20.11 -9.21
N ILE A 252 -9.51 19.10 -8.34
CA ILE A 252 -8.83 19.25 -7.04
C ILE A 252 -7.33 19.40 -7.24
N ILE A 253 -6.69 18.44 -7.90
CA ILE A 253 -5.24 18.47 -8.10
C ILE A 253 -4.83 19.69 -8.93
N PRO A 254 -5.42 19.97 -10.11
CA PRO A 254 -5.15 21.20 -10.85
C PRO A 254 -5.35 22.48 -10.04
N GLY A 255 -6.34 22.52 -9.15
CA GLY A 255 -6.62 23.69 -8.31
C GLY A 255 -5.57 23.95 -7.22
N PHE A 256 -4.78 22.95 -6.83
CA PHE A 256 -3.70 23.07 -5.86
C PHE A 256 -2.30 23.04 -6.50
N ASN A 257 -2.19 22.59 -7.74
CA ASN A 257 -0.94 22.54 -8.50
C ASN A 257 -0.57 23.95 -9.02
N HIS A 258 0.71 24.30 -9.01
CA HIS A 258 1.18 25.62 -9.44
C HIS A 258 0.94 25.88 -10.93
N ASP A 259 1.09 24.84 -11.76
CA ASP A 259 0.96 24.91 -13.21
C ASP A 259 -0.49 24.66 -13.69
N GLY A 260 -1.44 24.49 -12.76
CA GLY A 260 -2.85 24.28 -13.07
C GLY A 260 -3.15 22.97 -13.79
N SER A 261 -2.24 21.99 -13.72
CA SER A 261 -2.37 20.68 -14.37
C SER A 261 -2.01 19.54 -13.41
N TYR A 262 -2.28 18.30 -13.81
CA TYR A 262 -1.81 17.13 -13.06
C TYR A 262 -0.54 16.58 -13.71
N ASP A 263 0.59 16.76 -13.03
CA ASP A 263 1.94 16.51 -13.56
C ASP A 263 2.11 15.08 -14.12
N TYR A 264 1.48 14.10 -13.49
CA TYR A 264 1.57 12.69 -13.91
C TYR A 264 0.83 12.38 -15.21
N TRP A 265 0.01 13.30 -15.75
CA TRP A 265 -0.48 13.16 -17.13
C TRP A 265 0.67 13.09 -18.13
N THR A 266 1.79 13.77 -17.87
CA THR A 266 2.98 13.70 -18.73
C THR A 266 3.64 12.32 -18.72
N LYS A 267 3.44 11.54 -17.64
CA LYS A 267 3.91 10.15 -17.54
C LYS A 267 2.98 9.13 -18.21
N LEU A 268 1.77 9.56 -18.60
CA LEU A 268 0.77 8.76 -19.32
C LEU A 268 0.65 9.20 -20.78
N GLY A 269 0.79 10.49 -21.06
CA GLY A 269 0.85 11.08 -22.38
C GLY A 269 2.25 10.92 -22.95
N GLY A 270 2.39 10.18 -24.04
CA GLY A 270 3.61 10.29 -24.83
C GLY A 270 3.68 11.72 -25.37
N GLY A 271 4.86 12.34 -25.35
CA GLY A 271 5.11 13.46 -26.27
C GLY A 271 4.89 13.03 -27.72
N ASP A 272 5.21 13.90 -28.69
CA ASP A 272 5.00 13.68 -30.15
C ASP A 272 5.70 12.44 -30.78
N GLY A 273 6.16 11.46 -29.99
CA GLY A 273 6.70 10.16 -30.41
C GLY A 273 5.78 8.96 -30.12
N PRO A 274 6.11 7.75 -30.62
CA PRO A 274 5.33 6.54 -30.36
C PRO A 274 5.30 6.22 -28.86
N ALA A 275 4.10 6.02 -28.32
CA ALA A 275 3.86 5.86 -26.88
C ALA A 275 4.67 4.70 -26.27
N PRO A 276 5.50 4.93 -25.24
CA PRO A 276 6.18 3.87 -24.48
C PRO A 276 5.22 3.05 -23.60
N THR A 277 4.36 2.22 -24.21
CA THR A 277 3.61 1.23 -23.42
C THR A 277 4.55 0.16 -22.85
N ILE A 278 4.23 -0.38 -21.67
CA ILE A 278 5.03 -1.45 -21.04
C ILE A 278 5.35 -2.57 -22.04
N PRO A 279 6.61 -3.03 -22.14
CA PRO A 279 6.94 -4.19 -22.95
C PRO A 279 6.11 -5.40 -22.53
N ALA A 280 5.56 -6.14 -23.50
CA ALA A 280 4.64 -7.24 -23.22
C ALA A 280 5.28 -8.32 -22.34
N ASP A 281 6.58 -8.58 -22.51
CA ASP A 281 7.33 -9.51 -21.68
C ASP A 281 7.47 -9.01 -20.23
N THR A 282 7.72 -7.71 -20.02
CA THR A 282 7.73 -7.09 -18.68
C THR A 282 6.35 -7.19 -18.04
N ALA A 283 5.28 -6.86 -18.76
CA ALA A 283 3.91 -6.97 -18.24
C ALA A 283 3.56 -8.41 -17.82
N ILE A 284 3.88 -9.40 -18.66
CA ILE A 284 3.66 -10.82 -18.36
C ILE A 284 4.49 -11.24 -17.15
N ARG A 285 5.77 -10.87 -17.09
CA ARG A 285 6.64 -11.19 -15.94
C ARG A 285 6.10 -10.58 -14.65
N THR A 286 5.67 -9.32 -14.66
CA THR A 286 5.08 -8.64 -13.50
C THR A 286 3.79 -9.32 -13.05
N LEU A 287 2.90 -9.70 -13.99
CA LEU A 287 1.67 -10.45 -13.66
C LEU A 287 1.97 -11.83 -13.09
N LEU A 288 2.92 -12.57 -13.67
CA LEU A 288 3.33 -13.88 -13.18
C LEU A 288 3.98 -13.76 -11.80
N TRP A 289 4.83 -12.76 -11.57
CA TRP A 289 5.46 -12.51 -10.28
C TRP A 289 4.45 -12.07 -9.22
N LEU A 290 3.42 -11.32 -9.63
CA LEU A 290 2.31 -10.97 -8.76
C LEU A 290 1.49 -12.20 -8.38
N LEU A 291 1.14 -13.07 -9.32
CA LEU A 291 0.11 -14.11 -9.11
C LEU A 291 0.66 -15.50 -8.78
N LEU A 292 1.82 -15.89 -9.29
CA LEU A 292 2.36 -17.23 -9.12
C LEU A 292 2.84 -17.50 -7.68
N PRO A 293 3.78 -16.73 -7.10
CA PRO A 293 4.25 -16.99 -5.74
C PRO A 293 3.19 -16.67 -4.67
N THR A 294 2.25 -15.78 -4.95
CA THR A 294 1.23 -15.36 -3.96
C THR A 294 -0.06 -16.17 -4.04
N THR A 295 -0.43 -16.69 -5.22
CA THR A 295 -1.74 -17.34 -5.42
C THR A 295 -1.68 -18.65 -6.21
N GLY A 296 -0.52 -19.08 -6.71
CA GLY A 296 -0.43 -20.22 -7.61
C GLY A 296 -1.32 -20.08 -8.85
N LEU A 297 -1.58 -18.84 -9.29
CA LEU A 297 -2.55 -18.52 -10.35
C LEU A 297 -4.02 -18.85 -10.02
N LEU A 298 -4.34 -19.40 -8.84
CA LEU A 298 -5.72 -19.80 -8.53
C LEU A 298 -6.65 -18.59 -8.34
N ALA A 299 -6.11 -17.43 -7.95
CA ALA A 299 -6.87 -16.20 -7.81
C ALA A 299 -7.54 -15.76 -9.13
N LEU A 300 -7.03 -16.18 -10.30
CA LEU A 300 -7.66 -15.95 -11.61
C LEU A 300 -9.09 -16.50 -11.70
N ARG A 301 -9.46 -17.44 -10.83
CA ARG A 301 -10.82 -17.99 -10.75
C ARG A 301 -11.77 -17.13 -9.90
N SER A 302 -11.33 -15.96 -9.42
CA SER A 302 -12.11 -15.06 -8.60
C SER A 302 -12.41 -13.74 -9.32
N PRO A 303 -13.69 -13.29 -9.33
CA PRO A 303 -14.02 -11.97 -9.88
C PRO A 303 -13.43 -10.81 -9.07
N LEU A 304 -12.88 -11.06 -7.87
CA LEU A 304 -12.27 -10.02 -7.04
C LEU A 304 -11.02 -9.41 -7.68
N LEU A 305 -10.36 -10.11 -8.61
CA LEU A 305 -9.21 -9.56 -9.34
C LEU A 305 -9.57 -8.35 -10.22
N ILE A 306 -10.86 -8.11 -10.50
CA ILE A 306 -11.30 -6.86 -11.15
C ILE A 306 -10.84 -5.64 -10.35
N VAL A 307 -10.75 -5.75 -9.02
CA VAL A 307 -10.28 -4.67 -8.13
C VAL A 307 -8.78 -4.38 -8.28
N ALA A 308 -8.00 -5.32 -8.82
CA ALA A 308 -6.58 -5.10 -9.13
C ALA A 308 -6.37 -4.37 -10.48
N LEU A 309 -7.38 -4.36 -11.35
CA LEU A 309 -7.25 -3.82 -12.71
C LEU A 309 -6.95 -2.31 -12.74
N PRO A 310 -7.53 -1.44 -11.90
CA PRO A 310 -7.22 -0.02 -11.93
C PRO A 310 -5.73 0.26 -11.70
N THR A 311 -5.16 -0.33 -10.64
CA THR A 311 -3.74 -0.17 -10.31
C THR A 311 -2.83 -0.81 -11.38
N LEU A 312 -3.18 -1.99 -11.90
CA LEU A 312 -2.41 -2.58 -13.01
C LEU A 312 -2.52 -1.76 -14.30
N GLY A 313 -3.69 -1.17 -14.55
CA GLY A 313 -4.01 -0.42 -15.75
C GLY A 313 -3.13 0.82 -15.89
N TRP A 314 -3.07 1.67 -14.86
CA TRP A 314 -2.22 2.86 -14.92
C TRP A 314 -0.73 2.49 -14.92
N ARG A 315 -0.32 1.44 -14.18
CA ARG A 315 1.07 0.96 -14.17
C ARG A 315 1.52 0.55 -15.57
N PHE A 316 0.67 -0.17 -16.31
CA PHE A 316 1.01 -0.66 -17.64
C PHE A 316 0.81 0.39 -18.75
N ALA A 317 0.02 1.43 -18.48
CA ALA A 317 -0.17 2.56 -19.40
C ALA A 317 0.91 3.63 -19.27
N SER A 318 1.65 3.68 -18.17
CA SER A 318 2.66 4.70 -17.93
C SER A 318 3.99 4.39 -18.58
N HIS A 319 4.70 5.44 -18.99
CA HIS A 319 6.01 5.44 -19.65
C HIS A 319 7.20 5.39 -18.68
N ASP A 320 6.94 5.20 -17.38
CA ASP A 320 7.96 5.20 -16.33
C ASP A 320 8.26 3.76 -15.87
N ASP A 321 9.46 3.27 -16.20
CA ASP A 321 9.92 1.92 -15.92
C ASP A 321 9.86 1.55 -14.42
N HIS A 322 9.94 2.55 -13.52
CA HIS A 322 9.83 2.34 -12.07
C HIS A 322 8.46 1.77 -11.67
N TYR A 323 7.42 2.00 -12.47
CA TYR A 323 6.08 1.49 -12.20
C TYR A 323 5.88 0.05 -12.67
N TRP A 324 6.74 -0.47 -13.52
CA TRP A 324 6.55 -1.81 -14.12
C TRP A 324 7.11 -2.93 -13.25
N GLY A 325 8.14 -2.63 -12.46
CA GLY A 325 8.91 -3.59 -11.70
C GLY A 325 8.25 -4.13 -10.42
N THR A 326 9.03 -4.93 -9.71
CA THR A 326 8.65 -5.54 -8.42
C THR A 326 9.26 -4.80 -7.23
N ASP A 327 9.96 -3.72 -7.50
CA ASP A 327 10.51 -2.81 -6.51
C ASP A 327 9.43 -1.79 -6.09
N TRP A 328 9.75 -0.98 -5.07
CA TRP A 328 8.88 0.07 -4.54
C TRP A 328 7.57 -0.45 -3.91
N HIS A 329 6.66 0.48 -3.62
CA HIS A 329 5.44 0.23 -2.84
C HIS A 329 4.20 -0.13 -3.68
N TYR A 330 4.23 0.02 -5.02
CA TYR A 330 3.05 -0.05 -5.90
C TYR A 330 2.28 -1.37 -5.85
N SER A 331 2.94 -2.45 -5.45
CA SER A 331 2.33 -3.78 -5.37
C SER A 331 1.64 -4.05 -4.03
N ALA A 332 1.83 -3.20 -3.01
CA ALA A 332 1.22 -3.39 -1.70
C ALA A 332 -0.31 -3.45 -1.77
N VAL A 333 -0.94 -2.45 -2.40
CA VAL A 333 -2.41 -2.39 -2.54
C VAL A 333 -3.02 -3.57 -3.31
N LEU A 334 -2.21 -4.24 -4.14
CA LEU A 334 -2.63 -5.46 -4.84
C LEU A 334 -2.66 -6.68 -3.92
N MET A 335 -1.85 -6.71 -2.85
CA MET A 335 -1.72 -7.88 -1.96
C MET A 335 -3.03 -8.24 -1.25
N PRO A 336 -3.77 -7.32 -0.60
CA PRO A 336 -5.09 -7.64 -0.05
C PRO A 336 -6.04 -8.23 -1.11
N VAL A 337 -6.00 -7.68 -2.33
CA VAL A 337 -6.86 -8.12 -3.43
C VAL A 337 -6.55 -9.55 -3.84
N VAL A 338 -5.28 -9.86 -4.16
CA VAL A 338 -4.90 -11.19 -4.67
C VAL A 338 -5.03 -12.28 -3.61
N PHE A 339 -4.74 -12.00 -2.33
CA PHE A 339 -4.89 -12.98 -1.25
C PHE A 339 -6.35 -13.26 -0.87
N ILE A 340 -7.22 -12.25 -0.92
CA ILE A 340 -8.67 -12.47 -0.71
C ILE A 340 -9.28 -13.14 -1.95
N ALA A 341 -8.83 -12.78 -3.16
CA ALA A 341 -9.19 -13.47 -4.40
C ALA A 341 -8.79 -14.96 -4.38
N LEU A 342 -7.58 -15.27 -3.91
CA LEU A 342 -7.11 -16.63 -3.66
C LEU A 342 -8.04 -17.37 -2.70
N THR A 343 -8.34 -16.77 -1.54
CA THR A 343 -9.19 -17.38 -0.51
C THR A 343 -10.60 -17.69 -1.05
N ASP A 344 -11.18 -16.77 -1.80
CA ASP A 344 -12.48 -16.96 -2.46
C ASP A 344 -12.43 -18.06 -3.54
N ALA A 345 -11.35 -18.14 -4.32
CA ALA A 345 -11.16 -19.18 -5.34
C ALA A 345 -10.93 -20.57 -4.71
N LEU A 346 -10.13 -20.66 -3.64
CA LEU A 346 -9.87 -21.89 -2.88
C LEU A 346 -11.17 -22.52 -2.38
N THR A 347 -12.10 -21.71 -1.88
CA THR A 347 -13.40 -22.19 -1.37
C THR A 347 -14.19 -22.91 -2.45
N ARG A 348 -14.24 -22.38 -3.68
CA ARG A 348 -14.89 -23.03 -4.82
C ARG A 348 -14.10 -24.25 -5.33
N ALA A 349 -12.77 -24.15 -5.39
CA ALA A 349 -11.91 -25.20 -5.92
C ALA A 349 -11.91 -26.47 -5.05
N ARG A 350 -11.98 -26.34 -3.72
CA ARG A 350 -12.10 -27.48 -2.79
C ARG A 350 -13.42 -28.25 -2.94
N GLY A 351 -14.49 -27.56 -3.34
CA GLY A 351 -15.78 -28.18 -3.67
C GLY A 351 -15.88 -28.76 -5.09
N SER A 352 -14.81 -28.68 -5.89
CA SER A 352 -14.83 -29.11 -7.30
C SER A 352 -15.03 -30.63 -7.44
N ARG A 353 -15.72 -31.04 -8.51
CA ARG A 353 -15.83 -32.45 -8.93
C ARG A 353 -14.52 -33.00 -9.51
N ARG A 354 -13.60 -32.13 -9.95
CA ARG A 354 -12.30 -32.52 -10.52
C ARG A 354 -11.30 -32.81 -9.39
N PRO A 355 -10.81 -34.07 -9.20
CA PRO A 355 -9.96 -34.44 -8.07
C PRO A 355 -8.65 -33.65 -7.99
N TRP A 356 -8.00 -33.42 -9.15
CA TRP A 356 -6.74 -32.68 -9.21
C TRP A 356 -6.89 -31.23 -8.71
N LEU A 357 -8.01 -30.56 -9.02
CA LEU A 357 -8.26 -29.18 -8.59
C LEU A 357 -8.54 -29.10 -7.09
N ARG A 358 -9.21 -30.12 -6.54
CA ARG A 358 -9.42 -30.23 -5.09
C ARG A 358 -8.10 -30.44 -4.36
N SER A 359 -7.30 -31.41 -4.82
CA SER A 359 -5.97 -31.69 -4.26
C SER A 359 -5.08 -30.45 -4.33
N TYR A 360 -5.06 -29.77 -5.48
CA TYR A 360 -4.34 -28.52 -5.66
C TYR A 360 -4.78 -27.46 -4.62
N ALA A 361 -6.08 -27.21 -4.50
CA ALA A 361 -6.61 -26.24 -3.55
C ALA A 361 -6.38 -26.62 -2.07
N ASP A 362 -6.31 -27.91 -1.74
CA ASP A 362 -6.06 -28.37 -0.38
C ASP A 362 -4.61 -28.13 0.09
N HIS A 363 -3.64 -28.16 -0.84
CA HIS A 363 -2.20 -27.97 -0.58
C HIS A 363 -1.71 -26.54 -0.85
N LEU A 364 -2.40 -25.79 -1.71
CA LEU A 364 -1.96 -24.47 -2.15
C LEU A 364 -1.70 -23.46 -1.01
N PRO A 365 -2.49 -23.37 0.08
CA PRO A 365 -2.16 -22.51 1.21
C PRO A 365 -0.77 -22.79 1.82
N GLY A 366 -0.38 -24.06 1.89
CA GLY A 366 0.95 -24.45 2.37
C GLY A 366 2.04 -24.11 1.36
N ALA A 367 1.78 -24.30 0.05
CA ALA A 367 2.72 -23.95 -1.01
C ALA A 367 2.97 -22.43 -1.09
N VAL A 368 1.92 -21.62 -0.97
CA VAL A 368 2.02 -20.15 -0.95
C VAL A 368 2.78 -19.67 0.30
N LEU A 369 2.55 -20.30 1.46
CA LEU A 369 3.36 -20.03 2.66
C LEU A 369 4.84 -20.40 2.45
N ALA A 370 5.11 -21.58 1.89
CA ALA A 370 6.48 -22.01 1.61
C ALA A 370 7.18 -21.06 0.63
N ALA A 371 6.49 -20.62 -0.42
CA ALA A 371 7.00 -19.63 -1.36
C ALA A 371 7.27 -18.27 -0.69
N ALA A 372 6.36 -17.78 0.15
CA ALA A 372 6.55 -16.54 0.89
C ALA A 372 7.75 -16.61 1.85
N LEU A 373 7.93 -17.73 2.56
CA LEU A 373 9.08 -17.97 3.43
C LEU A 373 10.40 -18.06 2.64
N ALA A 374 10.40 -18.79 1.52
CA ALA A 374 11.58 -18.92 0.68
C ALA A 374 11.99 -17.56 0.07
N LEU A 375 11.04 -16.79 -0.44
CA LEU A 375 11.29 -15.44 -0.94
C LEU A 375 11.71 -14.48 0.17
N THR A 376 11.26 -14.69 1.41
CA THR A 376 11.65 -13.83 2.53
C THR A 376 13.17 -13.77 2.70
N ALA A 377 13.90 -14.85 2.36
CA ALA A 377 15.36 -14.90 2.43
C ALA A 377 16.07 -13.90 1.47
N SER A 378 15.38 -13.41 0.44
CA SER A 378 15.88 -12.36 -0.47
C SER A 378 15.14 -11.03 -0.33
N LEU A 379 14.35 -10.88 0.74
CA LEU A 379 13.52 -9.71 0.99
C LEU A 379 13.92 -9.00 2.29
N PRO A 380 13.47 -7.74 2.49
CA PRO A 380 13.91 -6.88 3.58
C PRO A 380 13.79 -7.48 5.00
N LEU A 381 12.79 -8.31 5.28
CA LEU A 381 12.66 -8.93 6.61
C LEU A 381 13.81 -9.88 6.96
N TYR A 382 14.53 -10.44 5.97
CA TYR A 382 15.69 -11.28 6.22
C TYR A 382 16.76 -10.55 7.05
N SER A 383 16.91 -9.24 6.83
CA SER A 383 17.88 -8.41 7.57
C SER A 383 17.66 -8.46 9.09
N LEU A 384 16.44 -8.72 9.58
CA LEU A 384 16.18 -8.85 11.03
C LEU A 384 16.87 -10.07 11.66
N THR A 385 17.34 -11.03 10.85
CA THR A 385 18.16 -12.16 11.31
C THR A 385 19.64 -11.82 11.44
N GLU A 386 20.06 -10.67 10.89
CA GLU A 386 21.45 -10.23 10.87
C GLU A 386 21.76 -9.31 12.08
N PRO A 387 22.79 -9.60 12.88
CA PRO A 387 23.15 -8.76 14.03
C PRO A 387 23.44 -7.30 13.68
N ASP A 388 23.97 -7.05 12.48
CA ASP A 388 24.34 -5.72 12.02
C ASP A 388 23.14 -4.81 11.75
N THR A 389 21.94 -5.38 11.58
CA THR A 389 20.70 -4.61 11.48
C THR A 389 20.41 -3.80 12.74
N TYR A 390 20.85 -4.28 13.90
CA TYR A 390 20.61 -3.64 15.19
C TYR A 390 21.75 -2.70 15.61
N ARG A 391 22.86 -2.67 14.86
CA ARG A 391 24.02 -1.83 15.15
C ARG A 391 24.00 -0.57 14.30
N VAL A 392 24.04 0.59 14.95
CA VAL A 392 24.26 1.87 14.27
C VAL A 392 25.74 1.98 13.93
N PRO A 393 26.13 2.21 12.66
CA PRO A 393 27.54 2.42 12.28
C PRO A 393 28.16 3.67 12.92
N ALA A 394 29.48 3.69 13.09
CA ALA A 394 30.19 4.87 13.59
C ALA A 394 30.08 6.07 12.63
N SER A 395 30.05 5.81 11.32
CA SER A 395 29.82 6.82 10.28
C SER A 395 28.46 7.51 10.44
N VAL A 396 27.40 6.74 10.68
CA VAL A 396 26.04 7.28 10.92
C VAL A 396 26.00 8.16 12.17
N ARG A 397 26.63 7.71 13.27
CA ARG A 397 26.74 8.56 14.48
C ARG A 397 27.52 9.86 14.23
N ALA A 398 28.54 9.82 13.37
CA ALA A 398 29.30 11.01 13.00
C ALA A 398 28.48 11.96 12.12
N ALA A 399 27.73 11.41 11.16
CA ALA A 399 26.78 12.16 10.34
C ALA A 399 25.71 12.85 11.20
N GLU A 400 25.08 12.12 12.13
CA GLU A 400 24.06 12.69 13.03
C GLU A 400 24.63 13.83 13.88
N ARG A 401 25.82 13.66 14.49
CA ARG A 401 26.50 14.75 15.22
C ARG A 401 26.78 15.98 14.35
N LEU A 402 27.14 15.77 13.08
CA LEU A 402 27.37 16.87 12.15
C LEU A 402 26.07 17.59 11.81
N LEU A 403 24.99 16.86 11.53
CA LEU A 403 23.67 17.41 11.23
C LEU A 403 23.05 18.14 12.43
N ASP A 404 23.29 17.67 13.66
CA ASP A 404 22.82 18.31 14.89
C ASP A 404 23.41 19.72 15.12
N ARG A 405 24.51 20.07 14.43
CA ARG A 405 25.10 21.41 14.47
C ARG A 405 24.26 22.44 13.69
N ILE A 406 23.30 22.01 12.87
CA ILE A 406 22.37 22.89 12.16
C ILE A 406 21.27 23.33 13.13
N PRO A 407 21.05 24.64 13.37
CA PRO A 407 20.03 25.12 14.29
C PRO A 407 18.60 24.72 13.86
N ASP A 408 17.73 24.50 14.84
CA ASP A 408 16.29 24.33 14.60
C ASP A 408 15.71 25.57 13.91
N GLY A 409 14.77 25.34 12.98
CA GLY A 409 14.15 26.40 12.18
C GLY A 409 15.01 26.93 11.04
N ALA A 410 16.28 26.54 10.92
CA ALA A 410 17.14 26.96 9.82
C ALA A 410 16.58 26.50 8.45
N THR A 411 16.81 27.31 7.42
CA THR A 411 16.55 26.90 6.03
C THR A 411 17.73 26.08 5.51
N VAL A 412 17.47 24.82 5.16
CA VAL A 412 18.49 23.87 4.72
C VAL A 412 18.14 23.32 3.34
N GLU A 413 19.09 23.37 2.42
CA GLU A 413 18.98 22.60 1.18
C GLU A 413 19.69 21.25 1.36
N SER A 414 19.03 20.16 0.94
CA SER A 414 19.48 18.81 1.26
C SER A 414 19.23 17.81 0.14
N ASP A 415 20.06 16.76 0.13
CA ASP A 415 19.80 15.53 -0.62
C ASP A 415 19.12 14.45 0.26
N VAL A 416 18.97 13.23 -0.29
CA VAL A 416 18.19 12.14 0.30
C VAL A 416 18.67 11.69 1.68
N GLY A 417 19.93 11.86 2.07
CA GLY A 417 20.38 11.34 3.38
C GLY A 417 19.88 12.18 4.57
N PRO A 418 20.24 13.47 4.64
CA PRO A 418 19.95 14.33 5.78
C PRO A 418 18.47 14.70 5.95
N ILE A 419 17.64 14.61 4.90
CA ILE A 419 16.20 14.96 4.96
C ILE A 419 15.51 14.29 6.16
N SER A 420 15.70 12.98 6.35
CA SER A 420 15.11 12.22 7.48
C SER A 420 15.48 12.70 8.89
N ARG A 421 16.50 13.55 9.02
CA ARG A 421 16.97 14.12 10.29
C ARG A 421 16.59 15.58 10.46
N LEU A 422 16.31 16.27 9.35
CA LEU A 422 16.14 17.71 9.32
C LEU A 422 14.69 18.13 9.05
N ALA A 423 13.88 17.36 8.31
CA ALA A 423 12.53 17.78 7.90
C ALA A 423 11.58 18.10 9.08
N GLY A 424 11.73 17.39 10.20
CA GLY A 424 10.96 17.66 11.42
C GLY A 424 11.34 18.92 12.19
N ARG A 425 12.57 19.44 12.03
CA ARG A 425 13.12 20.56 12.82
C ARG A 425 13.52 21.80 12.00
N CYS A 426 13.82 21.63 10.72
CA CYS A 426 14.26 22.68 9.80
C CYS A 426 13.22 22.94 8.70
N ARG A 427 13.43 23.99 7.92
CA ARG A 427 12.76 24.18 6.63
C ARG A 427 13.65 23.57 5.55
N VAL A 428 13.32 22.37 5.09
CA VAL A 428 14.18 21.61 4.17
C VAL A 428 13.71 21.77 2.73
N LEU A 429 14.63 22.20 1.86
CA LEU A 429 14.47 22.34 0.43
C LEU A 429 15.23 21.23 -0.30
N TRP A 430 14.79 20.88 -1.50
CA TRP A 430 15.53 19.94 -2.34
C TRP A 430 16.71 20.60 -3.04
N ILE A 431 17.82 19.85 -3.10
CA ILE A 431 19.02 20.23 -3.84
C ILE A 431 18.69 20.52 -5.32
N GLY A 432 18.96 21.75 -5.76
CA GLY A 432 18.77 22.16 -7.15
C GLY A 432 17.35 22.62 -7.53
N ASP A 433 16.39 22.63 -6.61
CA ASP A 433 15.05 23.22 -6.83
C ASP A 433 14.63 24.13 -5.66
N THR A 434 15.42 25.18 -5.41
CA THR A 434 15.12 26.17 -4.36
C THR A 434 14.27 27.34 -4.86
N ARG A 435 13.91 27.38 -6.16
CA ARG A 435 13.15 28.49 -6.81
C ARG A 435 13.65 29.88 -6.42
N GLY A 436 14.98 30.06 -6.35
CA GLY A 436 15.63 31.33 -6.02
C GLY A 436 15.77 31.63 -4.52
N LEU A 437 15.30 30.75 -3.63
CA LEU A 437 15.62 30.84 -2.21
C LEU A 437 17.07 30.44 -1.97
N ILE A 438 17.79 31.30 -1.23
CA ILE A 438 19.18 31.04 -0.84
C ILE A 438 19.17 30.45 0.58
N PRO A 439 19.49 29.15 0.75
CA PRO A 439 19.44 28.49 2.04
C PRO A 439 20.54 29.02 2.99
N GLU A 440 20.33 28.84 4.29
CA GLU A 440 21.35 29.18 5.30
C GLU A 440 22.41 28.09 5.42
N TYR A 441 22.00 26.84 5.21
CA TYR A 441 22.85 25.66 5.26
C TYR A 441 22.60 24.77 4.04
N VAL A 442 23.64 24.04 3.65
CA VAL A 442 23.51 22.93 2.71
C VAL A 442 24.01 21.67 3.41
N ALA A 443 23.23 20.60 3.39
CA ALA A 443 23.59 19.32 3.98
C ALA A 443 23.39 18.20 2.96
N MET A 444 24.46 17.55 2.54
CA MET A 444 24.37 16.51 1.51
C MET A 444 25.40 15.41 1.69
N ARG A 445 25.14 14.24 1.08
CA ARG A 445 26.12 13.18 1.00
C ARG A 445 27.32 13.67 0.21
N THR A 446 28.51 13.38 0.74
CA THR A 446 29.77 13.60 0.02
C THR A 446 29.89 12.50 -1.03
N PRO A 447 29.96 12.83 -2.32
CA PRO A 447 30.06 11.80 -3.36
C PRO A 447 31.35 10.98 -3.23
N ASP A 448 31.31 9.72 -3.64
CA ASP A 448 32.47 8.84 -3.53
C ASP A 448 33.64 9.40 -4.38
N GLY A 449 34.82 9.50 -3.76
CA GLY A 449 36.00 10.09 -4.40
C GLY A 449 36.06 11.61 -4.42
N LYS A 450 35.02 12.30 -3.91
CA LYS A 450 35.01 13.76 -3.71
C LYS A 450 35.28 14.14 -2.25
N GLY A 451 35.79 15.33 -2.03
CA GLY A 451 35.95 15.96 -0.72
C GLY A 451 34.98 17.13 -0.51
N ALA A 452 35.09 17.77 0.66
CA ALA A 452 34.27 18.95 0.99
C ALA A 452 34.49 20.13 0.02
N ALA A 453 35.68 20.27 -0.55
CA ALA A 453 35.98 21.33 -1.52
C ALA A 453 35.18 21.17 -2.82
N ASP A 454 35.03 19.95 -3.32
CA ASP A 454 34.22 19.67 -4.51
C ASP A 454 32.74 19.95 -4.26
N VAL A 455 32.25 19.62 -3.06
CA VAL A 455 30.87 19.94 -2.66
C VAL A 455 30.66 21.47 -2.63
N VAL A 456 31.62 22.24 -2.11
CA VAL A 456 31.54 23.71 -2.15
C VAL A 456 31.48 24.23 -3.59
N GLU A 457 32.24 23.64 -4.51
CA GLU A 457 32.20 24.03 -5.92
C GLU A 457 30.84 23.71 -6.57
N ASP A 458 30.30 22.51 -6.32
CA ASP A 458 28.99 22.10 -6.82
C ASP A 458 27.89 23.08 -6.30
N ILE A 459 27.94 23.45 -5.02
CA ILE A 459 26.99 24.40 -4.42
C ILE A 459 27.17 25.82 -4.95
N ARG A 460 28.39 26.26 -5.24
CA ARG A 460 28.65 27.56 -5.87
C ARG A 460 28.01 27.66 -7.26
N ARG A 461 27.91 26.54 -8.00
CA ARG A 461 27.22 26.49 -9.30
C ARG A 461 25.70 26.58 -9.15
N LEU A 462 25.14 25.97 -8.09
CA LEU A 462 23.70 26.04 -7.80
C LEU A 462 23.27 27.41 -7.25
N HIS A 463 24.13 28.08 -6.49
CA HIS A 463 23.87 29.42 -5.91
C HIS A 463 24.94 30.44 -6.32
N PRO A 464 24.94 30.91 -7.58
CA PRO A 464 25.90 31.91 -8.04
C PRO A 464 25.84 33.17 -7.18
N GLY A 465 27.01 33.69 -6.79
CA GLY A 465 27.12 34.91 -5.97
C GLY A 465 26.90 34.72 -4.46
N THR A 466 26.65 33.49 -4.00
CA THR A 466 26.59 33.18 -2.56
C THR A 466 27.82 32.39 -2.11
N GLU A 467 28.44 32.81 -1.01
CA GLU A 467 29.56 32.08 -0.42
C GLU A 467 29.10 31.16 0.71
N TYR A 468 29.66 29.95 0.71
CA TYR A 468 29.44 28.95 1.75
C TYR A 468 30.78 28.49 2.32
N ALA A 469 30.86 28.41 3.65
CA ALA A 469 31.99 27.84 4.38
C ALA A 469 31.66 26.42 4.84
N VAL A 470 32.66 25.54 4.82
CA VAL A 470 32.52 24.16 5.32
C VAL A 470 32.33 24.20 6.83
N LEU A 471 31.16 23.76 7.31
CA LEU A 471 30.91 23.55 8.73
C LEU A 471 31.55 22.25 9.20
N GLY A 472 31.50 21.21 8.38
CA GLY A 472 32.19 19.94 8.62
C GLY A 472 31.97 18.92 7.50
N ASN A 473 32.81 17.89 7.49
CA ASN A 473 32.70 16.71 6.64
C ASN A 473 32.96 15.47 7.50
N GLU A 474 31.91 14.73 7.84
CA GLU A 474 31.97 13.57 8.73
C GLU A 474 30.93 12.53 8.29
N GLY A 475 31.25 11.24 8.50
CA GLY A 475 30.28 10.17 8.28
C GLY A 475 29.83 9.99 6.83
N GLY A 476 30.55 10.55 5.86
CA GLY A 476 30.17 10.57 4.45
C GLY A 476 29.25 11.74 4.06
N TYR A 477 29.07 12.74 4.93
CA TYR A 477 28.24 13.91 4.67
C TYR A 477 29.03 15.20 4.83
N THR A 478 28.71 16.20 4.01
CA THR A 478 29.25 17.56 4.10
C THR A 478 28.12 18.51 4.49
N VAL A 479 28.40 19.36 5.49
CA VAL A 479 27.53 20.47 5.85
C VAL A 479 28.25 21.78 5.58
N LEU A 480 27.59 22.66 4.84
CA LEU A 480 28.04 24.00 4.54
C LEU A 480 27.15 25.03 5.25
N ARG A 481 27.72 26.16 5.62
CA ARG A 481 27.01 27.31 6.19
C ARG A 481 27.26 28.53 5.31
N ARG A 482 26.20 29.25 4.97
CA ARG A 482 26.31 30.51 4.23
C ARG A 482 27.14 31.52 5.02
N VAL A 483 28.10 32.14 4.36
CA VAL A 483 28.88 33.26 4.90
C VAL A 483 28.02 34.51 4.75
N ALA A 484 27.81 35.25 5.85
CA ALA A 484 27.12 36.53 5.75
C ALA A 484 27.93 37.46 4.84
N ALA A 485 27.26 38.13 3.90
CA ALA A 485 27.91 39.18 3.12
C ALA A 485 28.47 40.21 4.12
N THR A 486 29.78 40.43 4.10
CA THR A 486 30.36 41.63 4.70
C THR A 486 29.69 42.82 4.03
N ALA A 487 28.88 43.56 4.79
CA ALA A 487 28.32 44.82 4.33
C ALA A 487 29.50 45.72 3.88
N PRO A 488 29.41 46.38 2.72
CA PRO A 488 30.47 47.26 2.25
C PRO A 488 30.72 48.45 3.19
#